data_AF-A0AAD2FEM7-F1
#
_entry.id   AF-A0AAD2FEM7-F1
#
_cell.length_a   1.000
_cell.length_b   1.000
_cell.length_c   1.000
_cell.angle_alpha   90.00
_cell.angle_beta   90.00
_cell.angle_gamma   90.00
#
_symmetry.space_group_name_H-M   'P 1'
#
loop_
_entity.id
_entity.type
_entity.pdbx_description
1 polymer ?
#
loop_
_entity_poly.entity_id
_entity_poly.type
_entity_poly.pdbx_seq_one_letter_code
_entity_poly.pdbx_strand_id
1 'polypeptide(L)'
;MAAVIQFRNWCEVDLLIRPVLTHHMTDVEGLDSVDSFANRTTSQLREDIKSMRRAPDPNNANATIGVTARESMTIHRISKYGKLLILVQRTHTPALGTIPNLLFIGQFYDENPDLMEGDSYPLPPHPPKFNNRDGRIMMENIESWACTAYGYRGIRLDYIFRENSELPVAGDPGFLRADDCSRSIEEELVRRAAHTGAVFRRNNQKFWVMLHAVTHETDAYNHVRQFAPSLNGRAAYFALFAQYRGRGHFTNERQAAVRVLATLHWNGKARGFTWNTFISRLIGAFNDLELNGDPRSDANKVDVLLEKTVGDSSLSNGRSHITGDAVLRSNFQGAIDYLTTQVLAAGNDNTQRRNRQLAAFTRGGGGRGGDGRSGGRGRGNGATNRLQSNVPDRFSRNGILLNDGGYSNQIWREEFTQEERNVCLEMRRNRRNGGGRGGRGREGREGHGRGRGISAVHNGRADQEETKEENNNDGRGAGAGMSRRRRNTRDND
;
A
#
# COMPACT_ATOMS: atom_id res chain seq x y z
N MET A 1 -33.10 8.32 36.01
CA MET A 1 -32.96 7.30 37.08
C MET A 1 -32.93 5.87 36.53
N ALA A 2 -33.91 5.42 35.73
CA ALA A 2 -33.93 4.05 35.18
C ALA A 2 -32.71 3.70 34.29
N ALA A 3 -32.28 4.61 33.41
CA ALA A 3 -31.12 4.39 32.52
C ALA A 3 -29.80 4.26 33.30
N VAL A 4 -29.60 5.07 34.34
CA VAL A 4 -28.41 5.00 35.21
C VAL A 4 -28.38 3.66 35.96
N ILE A 5 -29.53 3.18 36.45
CA ILE A 5 -29.63 1.87 37.10
C ILE A 5 -29.25 0.75 36.12
N GLN A 6 -29.73 0.80 34.87
CA GLN A 6 -29.35 -0.18 33.85
C GLN A 6 -27.84 -0.16 33.56
N PHE A 7 -27.24 1.03 33.48
CA PHE A 7 -25.80 1.18 33.29
C PHE A 7 -24.99 0.62 34.47
N ARG A 8 -25.42 0.88 35.71
CA ARG A 8 -24.79 0.30 36.91
C ARG A 8 -24.86 -1.22 36.89
N ASN A 9 -26.03 -1.78 36.59
CA ASN A 9 -26.23 -3.22 36.51
C ASN A 9 -25.29 -3.85 35.47
N TRP A 10 -25.12 -3.24 34.30
CA TRP A 10 -24.17 -3.71 33.30
C TRP A 10 -22.71 -3.67 33.80
N CYS A 11 -22.29 -2.57 34.45
CA CYS A 11 -20.96 -2.47 35.04
C CYS A 11 -20.71 -3.54 36.11
N GLU A 12 -21.69 -3.79 36.98
CA GLU A 12 -21.57 -4.71 38.11
C GLU A 12 -21.66 -6.18 37.68
N VAL A 13 -22.66 -6.51 36.86
CA VAL A 13 -22.97 -7.90 36.48
C VAL A 13 -22.13 -8.35 35.28
N ASP A 14 -22.09 -7.56 34.21
CA ASP A 14 -21.46 -7.99 32.96
C ASP A 14 -19.96 -7.66 32.92
N LEU A 15 -19.54 -6.54 33.52
CA LEU A 15 -18.14 -6.12 33.55
C LEU A 15 -17.40 -6.47 34.85
N LEU A 16 -18.14 -6.93 35.86
CA LEU A 16 -17.60 -7.35 37.16
C LEU A 16 -16.84 -6.22 37.89
N ILE A 17 -17.34 -4.98 37.79
CA ILE A 17 -16.87 -3.83 38.56
C ILE A 17 -17.58 -3.83 39.92
N ARG A 18 -16.85 -3.60 41.01
CA ARG A 18 -17.44 -3.65 42.36
C ARG A 18 -18.54 -2.58 42.52
N PRO A 19 -19.68 -2.91 43.18
CA PRO A 19 -20.79 -1.97 43.33
C PRO A 19 -20.38 -0.63 43.96
N VAL A 20 -19.56 -0.65 45.01
CA VAL A 20 -19.06 0.58 45.67
C VAL A 20 -18.38 1.53 44.68
N LEU A 21 -17.56 0.97 43.77
CA LEU A 21 -16.87 1.77 42.76
C LEU A 21 -17.83 2.26 41.68
N THR A 22 -18.74 1.41 41.21
CA THR A 22 -19.77 1.77 40.22
C THR A 22 -20.66 2.92 40.72
N HIS A 23 -21.07 2.89 41.99
CA HIS A 23 -21.85 3.95 42.61
C HIS A 23 -21.06 5.26 42.62
N HIS A 24 -19.81 5.25 43.10
CA HIS A 24 -18.95 6.45 43.09
C HIS A 24 -18.72 7.01 41.68
N MET A 25 -18.46 6.15 40.69
CA MET A 25 -18.29 6.54 39.29
C MET A 25 -19.50 7.32 38.77
N THR A 26 -20.70 6.81 39.03
CA THR A 26 -21.93 7.43 38.52
C THR A 26 -22.40 8.64 39.33
N ASP A 27 -22.35 8.58 40.67
CA ASP A 27 -22.90 9.61 41.57
C ASP A 27 -21.97 10.81 41.77
N VAL A 28 -20.65 10.59 41.73
CA VAL A 28 -19.65 11.63 42.02
C VAL A 28 -18.94 12.09 40.75
N GLU A 29 -18.43 11.17 39.95
CA GLU A 29 -17.63 11.51 38.76
C GLU A 29 -18.49 11.85 37.52
N GLY A 30 -19.81 11.65 37.63
CA GLY A 30 -20.77 11.88 36.54
C GLY A 30 -20.60 10.89 35.37
N LEU A 31 -20.03 9.71 35.64
CA LEU A 31 -19.79 8.67 34.65
C LEU A 31 -20.96 7.68 34.60
N ASP A 32 -22.15 8.19 34.26
CA ASP A 32 -23.45 7.52 34.42
C ASP A 32 -23.94 6.73 33.19
N SER A 33 -23.19 6.79 32.10
CA SER A 33 -23.55 6.25 30.79
C SER A 33 -22.33 6.02 29.91
N VAL A 34 -22.39 5.14 28.91
CA VAL A 34 -21.26 4.94 27.97
C VAL A 34 -20.85 6.25 27.26
N ASP A 35 -21.81 7.11 26.95
CA ASP A 35 -21.56 8.42 26.32
C ASP A 35 -20.75 9.35 27.22
N SER A 36 -21.00 9.34 28.54
CA SER A 36 -20.21 10.11 29.51
C SER A 36 -18.72 9.73 29.47
N PHE A 37 -18.39 8.43 29.30
CA PHE A 37 -17.00 7.97 29.14
C PHE A 37 -16.41 8.35 27.78
N ALA A 38 -17.23 8.34 26.72
CA ALA A 38 -16.79 8.67 25.38
C ALA A 38 -16.30 10.13 25.26
N ASN A 39 -16.89 11.02 26.06
CA ASN A 39 -16.55 12.43 26.13
C ASN A 39 -15.30 12.74 26.97
N ARG A 40 -14.77 11.77 27.72
CA ARG A 40 -13.55 11.93 28.51
C ARG A 40 -12.30 11.67 27.66
N THR A 41 -11.28 12.52 27.82
CA THR A 41 -9.93 12.21 27.35
C THR A 41 -9.26 11.20 28.28
N THR A 42 -8.23 10.50 27.82
CA THR A 42 -7.47 9.56 28.63
C THR A 42 -6.87 10.25 29.86
N SER A 43 -6.43 11.49 29.71
CA SER A 43 -5.90 12.29 30.83
C SER A 43 -6.99 12.64 31.86
N GLN A 44 -8.18 13.04 31.42
CA GLN A 44 -9.31 13.30 32.32
C GLN A 44 -9.71 12.02 33.06
N LEU A 45 -9.84 10.91 32.33
CA LEU A 45 -10.23 9.62 32.91
C LEU A 45 -9.20 9.13 33.94
N ARG A 46 -7.91 9.41 33.74
CA ARG A 46 -6.87 9.10 34.74
C ARG A 46 -7.04 9.89 36.02
N GLU A 47 -7.39 11.18 35.93
CA GLU A 47 -7.67 11.98 37.12
C GLU A 47 -8.97 11.53 37.81
N ASP A 48 -10.01 11.19 37.05
CA ASP A 48 -11.25 10.61 37.59
C ASP A 48 -10.92 9.31 38.36
N ILE A 49 -10.14 8.39 37.79
CA ILE A 49 -9.74 7.13 38.46
C ILE A 49 -8.92 7.39 39.73
N LYS A 50 -8.07 8.42 39.71
CA LYS A 50 -7.26 8.81 40.87
C LYS A 50 -8.11 9.43 41.98
N SER A 51 -9.14 10.19 41.62
CA SER A 51 -10.18 10.67 42.54
C SER A 51 -10.89 9.50 43.20
N MET A 52 -11.44 8.56 42.41
CA MET A 52 -12.10 7.34 42.92
C MET A 52 -11.20 6.53 43.85
N ARG A 53 -9.90 6.41 43.55
CA ARG A 53 -8.94 5.67 44.40
C ARG A 53 -8.76 6.30 45.78
N ARG A 54 -8.92 7.62 45.89
CA ARG A 54 -8.74 8.38 47.15
C ARG A 54 -10.02 8.58 47.94
N ALA A 55 -11.16 8.27 47.33
CA ALA A 55 -12.46 8.43 47.97
C ALA A 55 -12.62 7.51 49.19
N PRO A 56 -13.25 7.99 50.27
CA PRO A 56 -13.53 7.19 51.46
C PRO A 56 -14.48 6.03 51.13
N ASP A 57 -14.24 4.85 51.72
CA ASP A 57 -15.13 3.70 51.55
C ASP A 57 -16.41 3.91 52.38
N PRO A 58 -17.62 3.86 51.78
CA PRO A 58 -18.87 4.03 52.52
C PRO A 58 -19.10 2.96 53.58
N ASN A 59 -18.43 1.81 53.49
CA ASN A 59 -18.55 0.70 54.44
C ASN A 59 -17.43 0.67 55.48
N ASN A 60 -16.38 1.49 55.32
CA ASN A 60 -15.26 1.56 56.25
C ASN A 60 -14.63 2.96 56.27
N ALA A 61 -14.94 3.72 57.32
CA ALA A 61 -14.50 5.10 57.50
C ALA A 61 -12.97 5.29 57.53
N ASN A 62 -12.19 4.24 57.80
CA ASN A 62 -10.73 4.28 57.84
C ASN A 62 -10.07 3.78 56.54
N ALA A 63 -10.87 3.42 55.53
CA ALA A 63 -10.38 2.90 54.26
C ALA A 63 -10.78 3.80 53.08
N THR A 64 -10.07 3.62 51.97
CA THR A 64 -10.46 4.18 50.67
C THR A 64 -11.07 3.08 49.81
N ILE A 65 -11.96 3.44 48.89
CA ILE A 65 -12.63 2.48 47.97
C ILE A 65 -11.59 1.58 47.26
N GLY A 66 -10.46 2.20 46.90
CA GLY A 66 -9.40 1.59 46.09
C GLY A 66 -9.86 1.25 44.68
N VAL A 67 -8.96 1.31 43.70
CA VAL A 67 -9.26 0.88 42.33
C VAL A 67 -8.23 -0.14 41.89
N THR A 68 -8.69 -1.37 41.63
CA THR A 68 -7.81 -2.45 41.18
C THR A 68 -7.29 -2.18 39.76
N ALA A 69 -6.19 -2.82 39.38
CA ALA A 69 -5.65 -2.70 38.02
C ALA A 69 -6.67 -3.15 36.96
N ARG A 70 -7.42 -4.23 37.25
CA ARG A 70 -8.48 -4.75 36.36
C ARG A 70 -9.61 -3.75 36.16
N GLU A 71 -10.12 -3.15 37.24
CA GLU A 71 -11.19 -2.14 37.16
C GLU A 71 -10.71 -0.91 36.38
N SER A 72 -9.49 -0.43 36.67
CA SER A 72 -8.88 0.68 35.93
C SER A 72 -8.78 0.39 34.42
N MET A 73 -8.29 -0.79 34.03
CA MET A 73 -8.24 -1.19 32.61
C MET A 73 -9.63 -1.27 31.98
N THR A 74 -10.61 -1.78 32.73
CA THR A 74 -11.99 -1.91 32.25
C THR A 74 -12.61 -0.54 32.01
N ILE A 75 -12.41 0.41 32.92
CA ILE A 75 -12.86 1.81 32.77
C ILE A 75 -12.28 2.46 31.52
N HIS A 76 -10.98 2.29 31.25
CA HIS A 76 -10.36 2.78 30.02
C HIS A 76 -10.97 2.14 28.76
N ARG A 77 -11.30 0.85 28.82
CA ARG A 77 -11.96 0.14 27.72
C ARG A 77 -13.38 0.61 27.47
N ILE A 78 -14.14 0.97 28.51
CA ILE A 78 -15.48 1.56 28.36
C ILE A 78 -15.38 2.89 27.60
N SER A 79 -14.40 3.74 27.92
CA SER A 79 -14.18 5.00 27.18
C SER A 79 -13.85 4.77 25.71
N LYS A 80 -12.94 3.84 25.40
CA LYS A 80 -12.60 3.44 24.03
C LYS A 80 -13.81 2.89 23.26
N TYR A 81 -14.58 2.03 23.92
CA TYR A 81 -15.82 1.47 23.38
C TYR A 81 -16.87 2.54 23.09
N GLY A 82 -17.10 3.49 24.01
CA GLY A 82 -18.03 4.58 23.81
C GLY A 82 -17.64 5.49 22.65
N LYS A 83 -16.35 5.85 22.54
CA LYS A 83 -15.83 6.61 21.40
C LYS A 83 -16.10 5.88 20.08
N LEU A 84 -15.85 4.57 20.02
CA LEU A 84 -16.15 3.77 18.84
C LEU A 84 -17.64 3.80 18.50
N LEU A 85 -18.53 3.56 19.48
CA LEU A 85 -19.98 3.54 19.29
C LEU A 85 -20.52 4.84 18.67
N ILE A 86 -20.02 6.00 19.13
CA ILE A 86 -20.37 7.31 18.56
C ILE A 86 -19.98 7.37 17.09
N LEU A 87 -18.76 6.92 16.73
CA LEU A 87 -18.29 6.96 15.34
C LEU A 87 -19.05 6.00 14.43
N VAL A 88 -19.42 4.82 14.93
CA VAL A 88 -20.17 3.81 14.17
C VAL A 88 -21.69 3.97 14.26
N GLN A 89 -22.15 5.04 14.93
CA GLN A 89 -23.57 5.36 15.12
C GLN A 89 -24.37 4.16 15.66
N ARG A 90 -23.84 3.50 16.68
CA ARG A 90 -24.52 2.42 17.40
C ARG A 90 -24.82 2.85 18.82
N THR A 91 -26.00 2.51 19.32
CA THR A 91 -26.34 2.70 20.73
C THR A 91 -25.80 1.53 21.55
N HIS A 92 -25.35 1.82 22.77
CA HIS A 92 -24.94 0.77 23.70
C HIS A 92 -26.08 -0.20 23.99
N THR A 93 -25.75 -1.49 23.96
CA THR A 93 -26.55 -2.56 24.56
C THR A 93 -25.60 -3.54 25.28
N PRO A 94 -26.06 -4.26 26.32
CA PRO A 94 -25.22 -5.24 27.02
C PRO A 94 -24.61 -6.30 26.08
N ALA A 95 -25.34 -6.70 25.02
CA ALA A 95 -24.85 -7.65 24.01
C ALA A 95 -23.65 -7.11 23.19
N LEU A 96 -23.56 -5.79 23.00
CA LEU A 96 -22.42 -5.17 22.34
C LEU A 96 -21.27 -4.91 23.34
N GLY A 97 -21.62 -4.50 24.56
CA GLY A 97 -20.70 -4.14 25.63
C GLY A 97 -20.15 -5.33 26.42
N THR A 98 -19.84 -6.44 25.77
CA THR A 98 -19.30 -7.62 26.46
C THR A 98 -17.81 -7.47 26.77
N ILE A 99 -17.32 -8.13 27.82
CA ILE A 99 -15.88 -8.13 28.17
C ILE A 99 -14.98 -8.47 26.95
N PRO A 100 -15.27 -9.50 26.13
CA PRO A 100 -14.47 -9.81 24.94
C PRO A 100 -14.42 -8.68 23.91
N ASN A 101 -15.54 -7.97 23.69
CA ASN A 101 -15.57 -6.84 22.76
C ASN A 101 -14.79 -5.65 23.31
N LEU A 102 -14.96 -5.33 24.59
CA LEU A 102 -14.20 -4.27 25.25
C LEU A 102 -12.70 -4.55 25.27
N LEU A 103 -12.30 -5.81 25.45
CA LEU A 103 -10.91 -6.27 25.35
C LEU A 103 -10.35 -6.04 23.95
N PHE A 104 -11.07 -6.50 22.93
CA PHE A 104 -10.65 -6.37 21.52
C PHE A 104 -10.50 -4.90 21.10
N ILE A 105 -11.48 -4.07 21.43
CA ILE A 105 -11.43 -2.62 21.17
C ILE A 105 -10.30 -1.96 21.98
N GLY A 106 -10.17 -2.37 23.24
CA GLY A 106 -9.09 -1.94 24.13
C GLY A 106 -7.73 -2.11 23.49
N GLN A 107 -7.43 -3.36 23.10
CA GLN A 107 -6.17 -3.77 22.50
C GLN A 107 -5.86 -3.00 21.21
N PHE A 108 -6.83 -2.88 20.30
CA PHE A 108 -6.65 -2.14 19.06
C PHE A 108 -6.18 -0.69 19.29
N TYR A 109 -6.81 0.02 20.22
CA TYR A 109 -6.41 1.40 20.55
C TYR A 109 -5.19 1.49 21.48
N ASP A 110 -4.82 0.41 22.19
CA ASP A 110 -3.53 0.35 22.91
C ASP A 110 -2.37 0.19 21.92
N GLU A 111 -2.57 -0.58 20.86
CA GLU A 111 -1.63 -0.74 19.74
C GLU A 111 -1.59 0.51 18.84
N ASN A 112 -2.70 1.25 18.75
CA ASN A 112 -2.86 2.44 17.90
C ASN A 112 -3.34 3.66 18.73
N PRO A 113 -2.54 4.18 19.67
CA PRO A 113 -2.97 5.24 20.60
C PRO A 113 -3.34 6.53 19.87
N ASP A 114 -2.62 6.85 18.79
CA ASP A 114 -2.86 8.06 18.01
C ASP A 114 -4.25 8.06 17.38
N LEU A 115 -4.76 6.90 16.93
CA LEU A 115 -6.09 6.80 16.29
C LEU A 115 -7.24 7.12 17.27
N MET A 116 -6.98 7.08 18.57
CA MET A 116 -7.98 7.27 19.62
C MET A 116 -8.14 8.75 20.00
N GLU A 117 -7.03 9.48 20.14
CA GLU A 117 -7.02 10.87 20.65
C GLU A 117 -6.34 11.86 19.70
N GLY A 118 -5.79 11.40 18.58
CA GLY A 118 -5.19 12.25 17.57
C GLY A 118 -6.22 13.09 16.84
N ASP A 119 -5.95 14.39 16.76
CA ASP A 119 -6.74 15.35 15.99
C ASP A 119 -6.23 15.50 14.54
N SER A 120 -5.03 15.02 14.24
CA SER A 120 -4.44 15.05 12.90
C SER A 120 -3.49 13.88 12.71
N TYR A 121 -3.44 13.37 11.49
CA TYR A 121 -2.63 12.22 11.10
C TYR A 121 -1.83 12.59 9.86
N PRO A 122 -0.53 12.24 9.79
CA PRO A 122 0.25 12.49 8.59
C PRO A 122 -0.37 11.74 7.41
N LEU A 123 -0.40 12.39 6.25
CA LEU A 123 -0.80 11.71 5.02
C LEU A 123 0.34 10.80 4.54
N PRO A 124 0.04 9.58 4.07
CA PRO A 124 1.04 8.79 3.38
C PRO A 124 1.49 9.49 2.08
N PRO A 125 2.68 9.18 1.54
CA PRO A 125 3.17 9.75 0.30
C PRO A 125 2.13 9.65 -0.83
N HIS A 126 1.91 10.75 -1.54
CA HIS A 126 0.93 10.77 -2.61
C HIS A 126 1.39 9.91 -3.81
N PRO A 127 0.47 9.28 -4.55
CA PRO A 127 0.80 8.61 -5.79
C PRO A 127 1.26 9.62 -6.87
N PRO A 128 1.77 9.15 -8.03
CA PRO A 128 2.13 10.04 -9.13
C PRO A 128 0.99 10.98 -9.52
N LYS A 129 1.34 12.15 -10.08
CA LYS A 129 0.35 13.10 -10.61
C LYS A 129 -0.55 12.44 -11.65
N PHE A 130 -1.79 12.90 -11.69
CA PHE A 130 -2.83 12.35 -12.55
C PHE A 130 -2.43 12.44 -14.03
N ASN A 131 -2.62 11.34 -14.76
CA ASN A 131 -2.38 11.25 -16.20
C ASN A 131 -3.63 10.68 -16.89
N ASN A 132 -4.17 11.42 -17.86
CA ASN A 132 -5.39 11.05 -18.58
C ASN A 132 -5.30 9.72 -19.33
N ARG A 133 -4.10 9.27 -19.71
CA ARG A 133 -3.93 8.01 -20.47
C ARG A 133 -4.31 6.78 -19.66
N ASP A 134 -4.05 6.81 -18.35
CA ASP A 134 -4.22 5.68 -17.43
C ASP A 134 -5.22 6.04 -16.31
N GLY A 135 -6.29 6.75 -16.67
CA GLY A 135 -7.25 7.31 -15.70
C GLY A 135 -7.80 6.29 -14.71
N ARG A 136 -8.07 5.05 -15.15
CA ARG A 136 -8.52 3.95 -14.28
C ARG A 136 -7.50 3.58 -13.21
N ILE A 137 -6.25 3.31 -13.60
CA ILE A 137 -5.17 2.95 -12.68
C ILE A 137 -4.93 4.10 -11.69
N MET A 138 -5.02 5.34 -12.16
CA MET A 138 -4.90 6.51 -11.28
C MET A 138 -6.05 6.61 -10.27
N MET A 139 -7.29 6.28 -10.65
CA MET A 139 -8.40 6.20 -9.70
C MET A 139 -8.19 5.10 -8.66
N GLU A 140 -7.71 3.92 -9.07
CA GLU A 140 -7.36 2.82 -8.16
C GLU A 140 -6.24 3.21 -7.19
N ASN A 141 -5.24 3.95 -7.67
CA ASN A 141 -4.17 4.48 -6.84
C ASN A 141 -4.69 5.50 -5.80
N ILE A 142 -5.66 6.35 -6.18
CA ILE A 142 -6.31 7.30 -5.25
C ILE A 142 -7.13 6.54 -4.20
N GLU A 143 -7.89 5.52 -4.61
CA GLU A 143 -8.68 4.66 -3.71
C GLU A 143 -7.76 3.94 -2.72
N SER A 144 -6.67 3.32 -3.21
CA SER A 144 -5.65 2.68 -2.38
C SER A 144 -4.97 3.66 -1.42
N TRP A 145 -4.68 4.88 -1.88
CA TRP A 145 -4.11 5.92 -1.05
C TRP A 145 -5.07 6.36 0.08
N ALA A 146 -6.37 6.44 -0.20
CA ALA A 146 -7.38 6.73 0.81
C ALA A 146 -7.53 5.61 1.85
N CYS A 147 -7.37 4.34 1.45
CA CYS A 147 -7.39 3.19 2.37
C CYS A 147 -6.22 3.19 3.36
N THR A 148 -5.11 3.85 3.02
CA THR A 148 -3.92 3.94 3.90
C THR A 148 -3.86 5.26 4.69
N ALA A 149 -4.77 6.20 4.41
CA ALA A 149 -4.77 7.52 5.01
C ALA A 149 -5.83 7.64 6.10
N TYR A 150 -5.43 8.09 7.29
CA TYR A 150 -6.34 8.34 8.40
C TYR A 150 -6.83 9.79 8.45
N GLY A 151 -8.11 9.98 8.69
CA GLY A 151 -8.76 11.26 8.94
C GLY A 151 -8.90 11.59 10.42
N TYR A 152 -9.54 12.72 10.72
CA TYR A 152 -10.01 13.10 12.04
C TYR A 152 -10.72 11.91 12.75
N ARG A 153 -10.45 11.73 14.05
CA ARG A 153 -10.93 10.60 14.88
C ARG A 153 -10.44 9.21 14.42
N GLY A 154 -9.34 9.13 13.69
CA GLY A 154 -8.70 7.86 13.34
C GLY A 154 -9.51 6.99 12.39
N ILE A 155 -10.42 7.59 11.61
CA ILE A 155 -11.21 6.90 10.59
C ILE A 155 -10.42 6.94 9.30
N ARG A 156 -10.16 5.80 8.66
CA ARG A 156 -9.56 5.77 7.32
C ARG A 156 -10.41 6.55 6.32
N LEU A 157 -9.80 7.29 5.41
CA LEU A 157 -10.50 8.25 4.54
C LEU A 157 -11.29 7.60 3.40
N ASP A 158 -11.12 6.29 3.18
CA ASP A 158 -11.87 5.52 2.19
C ASP A 158 -13.38 5.48 2.44
N TYR A 159 -13.82 5.64 3.69
CA TYR A 159 -15.24 5.75 3.98
C TYR A 159 -15.93 6.89 3.22
N ILE A 160 -15.18 7.92 2.79
CA ILE A 160 -15.70 9.09 2.07
C ILE A 160 -16.24 8.71 0.70
N PHE A 161 -15.76 7.64 0.06
CA PHE A 161 -16.23 7.24 -1.27
C PHE A 161 -17.35 6.19 -1.25
N ARG A 162 -17.83 5.77 -0.07
CA ARG A 162 -19.00 4.90 0.04
C ARG A 162 -20.15 5.44 -0.79
N GLU A 163 -20.65 4.64 -1.73
CA GLU A 163 -21.72 5.03 -2.64
C GLU A 163 -22.95 5.49 -1.84
N ASN A 164 -23.40 4.64 -0.93
CA ASN A 164 -24.50 4.93 -0.01
C ASN A 164 -23.99 5.65 1.25
N SER A 165 -24.41 6.91 1.41
CA SER A 165 -24.12 7.72 2.60
C SER A 165 -24.98 7.33 3.81
N GLU A 166 -26.08 6.64 3.58
CA GLU A 166 -26.95 6.11 4.64
C GLU A 166 -26.29 4.95 5.38
N LEU A 167 -26.77 4.70 6.60
CA LEU A 167 -26.32 3.57 7.39
C LEU A 167 -26.74 2.25 6.70
N PRO A 168 -25.86 1.26 6.60
CA PRO A 168 -26.24 -0.03 6.07
C PRO A 168 -27.17 -0.73 7.07
N VAL A 169 -28.45 -0.84 6.70
CA VAL A 169 -29.47 -1.58 7.46
C VAL A 169 -29.60 -3.01 6.94
N ALA A 170 -29.58 -3.19 5.62
CA ALA A 170 -29.58 -4.49 4.97
C ALA A 170 -28.15 -5.02 4.83
N GLY A 171 -27.91 -6.26 5.25
CA GLY A 171 -26.60 -6.91 5.10
C GLY A 171 -25.53 -6.46 6.11
N ASP A 172 -25.89 -5.80 7.21
CA ASP A 172 -24.94 -5.50 8.29
C ASP A 172 -24.42 -6.83 8.89
N PRO A 173 -23.12 -7.13 8.78
CA PRO A 173 -22.53 -8.38 9.32
C PRO A 173 -22.52 -8.41 10.85
N GLY A 174 -22.89 -7.29 11.49
CA GLY A 174 -22.97 -7.14 12.93
C GLY A 174 -21.79 -6.35 13.51
N PHE A 175 -21.87 -6.07 14.80
CA PHE A 175 -20.89 -5.24 15.48
C PHE A 175 -19.48 -5.86 15.42
N LEU A 176 -18.50 -5.03 15.04
CA LEU A 176 -17.08 -5.42 14.87
C LEU A 176 -16.84 -6.50 13.82
N ARG A 177 -17.73 -6.65 12.83
CA ARG A 177 -17.60 -7.67 11.79
C ARG A 177 -17.28 -7.03 10.45
N ALA A 178 -16.41 -7.66 9.67
CA ALA A 178 -16.21 -7.38 8.26
C ALA A 178 -17.17 -8.21 7.40
N ASP A 179 -17.15 -8.01 6.08
CA ASP A 179 -18.06 -8.69 5.14
C ASP A 179 -17.79 -10.21 5.07
N ASP A 180 -16.55 -10.62 5.29
CA ASP A 180 -16.14 -12.02 5.45
C ASP A 180 -16.45 -12.58 6.86
N CYS A 181 -17.19 -11.82 7.67
CA CYS A 181 -17.50 -12.10 9.07
C CYS A 181 -16.27 -12.15 10.01
N SER A 182 -15.08 -11.75 9.55
CA SER A 182 -13.89 -11.58 10.41
C SER A 182 -14.09 -10.41 11.38
N ARG A 183 -13.32 -10.36 12.47
CA ARG A 183 -13.40 -9.24 13.41
C ARG A 183 -12.50 -8.09 12.96
N SER A 184 -13.06 -6.91 12.74
CA SER A 184 -12.30 -5.71 12.37
C SER A 184 -12.98 -4.43 12.85
N ILE A 185 -12.20 -3.56 13.49
CA ILE A 185 -12.66 -2.24 13.96
C ILE A 185 -12.61 -1.23 12.81
N GLU A 186 -11.57 -1.27 11.98
CA GLU A 186 -11.38 -0.37 10.86
C GLU A 186 -12.50 -0.53 9.83
N GLU A 187 -12.84 -1.76 9.47
CA GLU A 187 -13.94 -2.08 8.56
C GLU A 187 -15.29 -1.56 9.10
N GLU A 188 -15.56 -1.77 10.39
CA GLU A 188 -16.78 -1.29 11.03
C GLU A 188 -16.84 0.25 11.02
N LEU A 189 -15.71 0.92 11.28
CA LEU A 189 -15.58 2.37 11.18
C LEU A 189 -15.85 2.86 9.76
N VAL A 190 -15.22 2.28 8.75
CA VAL A 190 -15.41 2.65 7.35
C VAL A 190 -16.88 2.44 6.93
N ARG A 191 -17.45 1.29 7.25
CA ARG A 191 -18.82 0.91 6.90
C ARG A 191 -19.89 1.83 7.52
N ARG A 192 -19.68 2.31 8.74
CA ARG A 192 -20.74 3.01 9.51
C ARG A 192 -20.46 4.47 9.82
N ALA A 193 -19.25 4.97 9.59
CA ALA A 193 -18.93 6.38 9.82
C ALA A 193 -19.90 7.32 9.11
N ALA A 194 -20.31 8.37 9.80
CA ALA A 194 -21.29 9.33 9.31
C ALA A 194 -20.74 10.15 8.13
N HIS A 195 -21.59 10.38 7.14
CA HIS A 195 -21.33 11.31 6.02
C HIS A 195 -21.84 12.73 6.30
N THR A 196 -22.04 13.06 7.57
CA THR A 196 -22.54 14.35 8.05
C THR A 196 -21.80 14.78 9.32
N GLY A 197 -22.01 16.03 9.73
CA GLY A 197 -21.41 16.57 10.96
C GLY A 197 -19.96 17.02 10.82
N ALA A 198 -19.36 17.40 11.96
CA ALA A 198 -18.04 18.02 12.01
C ALA A 198 -16.90 17.06 11.64
N VAL A 199 -17.00 15.79 12.04
CA VAL A 199 -16.00 14.75 11.71
C VAL A 199 -15.93 14.55 10.20
N PHE A 200 -17.09 14.34 9.55
CA PHE A 200 -17.17 14.21 8.10
C PHE A 200 -16.62 15.44 7.39
N ARG A 201 -17.01 16.64 7.82
CA ARG A 201 -16.54 17.89 7.19
C ARG A 201 -15.01 17.98 7.18
N ARG A 202 -14.35 17.71 8.31
CA ARG A 202 -12.87 17.73 8.42
C ARG A 202 -12.22 16.67 7.55
N ASN A 203 -12.78 15.45 7.53
CA ASN A 203 -12.27 14.36 6.71
C ASN A 203 -12.44 14.63 5.22
N ASN A 204 -13.58 15.19 4.82
CA ASN A 204 -13.86 15.59 3.45
C ASN A 204 -12.90 16.68 2.95
N GLN A 205 -12.58 17.66 3.81
CA GLN A 205 -11.58 18.69 3.54
C GLN A 205 -10.17 18.09 3.39
N LYS A 206 -9.80 17.16 4.27
CA LYS A 206 -8.52 16.47 4.20
C LYS A 206 -8.39 15.65 2.91
N PHE A 207 -9.45 14.97 2.52
CA PHE A 207 -9.49 14.22 1.27
C PHE A 207 -9.43 15.13 0.03
N TRP A 208 -10.03 16.32 0.09
CA TRP A 208 -9.82 17.33 -0.95
C TRP A 208 -8.33 17.70 -1.12
N VAL A 209 -7.60 17.89 -0.01
CA VAL A 209 -6.15 18.17 -0.06
C VAL A 209 -5.39 17.02 -0.72
N MET A 210 -5.79 15.78 -0.44
CA MET A 210 -5.23 14.60 -1.12
C MET A 210 -5.46 14.67 -2.64
N LEU A 211 -6.70 14.83 -3.08
CA LEU A 211 -7.03 14.94 -4.50
C LEU A 211 -6.30 16.10 -5.18
N HIS A 212 -6.19 17.24 -4.49
CA HIS A 212 -5.47 18.40 -5.02
C HIS A 212 -3.99 18.09 -5.27
N ALA A 213 -3.32 17.36 -4.38
CA ALA A 213 -1.90 17.02 -4.53
C ALA A 213 -1.60 16.24 -5.83
N VAL A 214 -2.53 15.38 -6.25
CA VAL A 214 -2.37 14.53 -7.44
C VAL A 214 -2.97 15.14 -8.70
N THR A 215 -3.97 16.01 -8.59
CA THR A 215 -4.63 16.63 -9.74
C THR A 215 -4.05 18.00 -10.12
N HIS A 216 -3.42 18.73 -9.20
CA HIS A 216 -2.89 20.07 -9.48
C HIS A 216 -1.81 20.03 -10.58
N GLU A 217 -1.87 21.00 -11.50
CA GLU A 217 -1.08 21.07 -12.75
C GLU A 217 -1.35 19.94 -13.76
N THR A 218 -2.51 19.30 -13.70
CA THR A 218 -2.95 18.30 -14.68
C THR A 218 -4.29 18.69 -15.27
N ASP A 219 -4.65 18.12 -16.42
CA ASP A 219 -5.97 18.33 -17.04
C ASP A 219 -7.12 17.91 -16.10
N ALA A 220 -6.88 16.91 -15.23
CA ALA A 220 -7.85 16.45 -14.24
C ALA A 220 -8.28 17.56 -13.27
N TYR A 221 -7.42 18.56 -13.04
CA TYR A 221 -7.74 19.71 -12.20
C TYR A 221 -8.99 20.46 -12.68
N ASN A 222 -9.23 20.52 -13.99
CA ASN A 222 -10.39 21.23 -14.56
C ASN A 222 -11.72 20.63 -14.09
N HIS A 223 -11.76 19.33 -13.81
CA HIS A 223 -12.96 18.63 -13.34
C HIS A 223 -13.22 18.87 -11.85
N VAL A 224 -12.17 19.14 -11.07
CA VAL A 224 -12.26 19.27 -9.62
C VAL A 224 -12.21 20.71 -9.11
N ARG A 225 -11.69 21.65 -9.91
CA ARG A 225 -11.45 23.05 -9.53
C ARG A 225 -12.65 23.73 -8.86
N GLN A 226 -13.86 23.45 -9.34
CA GLN A 226 -15.10 24.02 -8.79
C GLN A 226 -15.33 23.70 -7.30
N PHE A 227 -14.73 22.63 -6.78
CA PHE A 227 -14.89 22.21 -5.38
C PHE A 227 -13.85 22.84 -4.44
N ALA A 228 -12.83 23.53 -4.97
CA ALA A 228 -11.75 24.13 -4.19
C ALA A 228 -12.24 25.13 -3.11
N PRO A 229 -13.22 26.03 -3.38
CA PRO A 229 -13.69 26.97 -2.36
C PRO A 229 -14.37 26.26 -1.17
N SER A 230 -15.07 25.16 -1.45
CA SER A 230 -15.76 24.35 -0.44
C SER A 230 -14.89 23.26 0.18
N LEU A 231 -13.70 23.02 -0.38
CA LEU A 231 -12.82 21.90 -0.02
C LEU A 231 -13.56 20.56 0.00
N ASN A 232 -14.45 20.33 -0.97
CA ASN A 232 -15.32 19.16 -1.00
C ASN A 232 -14.69 17.98 -1.75
N GLY A 233 -13.95 17.14 -1.02
CA GLY A 233 -13.22 16.00 -1.59
C GLY A 233 -14.13 14.92 -2.18
N ARG A 234 -15.25 14.58 -1.51
CA ARG A 234 -16.22 13.59 -1.98
C ARG A 234 -16.79 13.96 -3.33
N ALA A 235 -17.29 15.19 -3.46
CA ALA A 235 -17.87 15.66 -4.73
C ALA A 235 -16.82 15.71 -5.85
N ALA A 236 -15.59 16.15 -5.52
CA ALA A 236 -14.47 16.15 -6.44
C ALA A 236 -14.10 14.74 -6.93
N TYR A 237 -14.05 13.76 -6.02
CA TYR A 237 -13.78 12.37 -6.37
C TYR A 237 -14.87 11.80 -7.28
N PHE A 238 -16.16 12.01 -6.99
CA PHE A 238 -17.22 11.52 -7.87
C PHE A 238 -17.23 12.23 -9.24
N ALA A 239 -16.82 13.49 -9.32
CA ALA A 239 -16.63 14.16 -10.60
C ALA A 239 -15.50 13.53 -11.43
N LEU A 240 -14.37 13.20 -10.79
CA LEU A 240 -13.28 12.45 -11.44
C LEU A 240 -13.72 11.04 -11.84
N PHE A 241 -14.43 10.35 -10.94
CA PHE A 241 -14.95 9.01 -11.19
C PHE A 241 -15.90 9.02 -12.39
N ALA A 242 -16.84 9.96 -12.46
CA ALA A 242 -17.75 10.08 -13.60
C ALA A 242 -17.00 10.37 -14.92
N GLN A 243 -15.94 11.16 -14.88
CA GLN A 243 -15.15 11.50 -16.06
C GLN A 243 -14.31 10.33 -16.56
N TYR A 244 -13.55 9.68 -15.67
CA TYR A 244 -12.52 8.69 -16.04
C TYR A 244 -12.97 7.23 -15.89
N ARG A 245 -14.06 6.98 -15.17
CA ARG A 245 -14.74 5.67 -15.04
C ARG A 245 -16.20 5.73 -15.53
N GLY A 246 -16.56 6.72 -16.35
CA GLY A 246 -17.90 6.84 -16.94
C GLY A 246 -18.22 5.77 -17.98
N ARG A 247 -19.49 5.68 -18.39
CA ARG A 247 -20.01 4.65 -19.34
C ARG A 247 -19.21 4.54 -20.65
N GLY A 248 -18.71 5.65 -21.17
CA GLY A 248 -17.86 5.68 -22.38
C GLY A 248 -16.49 5.02 -22.18
N HIS A 249 -15.91 5.12 -20.98
CA HIS A 249 -14.65 4.46 -20.65
C HIS A 249 -14.83 2.94 -20.56
N PHE A 250 -15.88 2.47 -19.88
CA PHE A 250 -16.20 1.04 -19.85
C PHE A 250 -16.37 0.44 -21.25
N THR A 251 -17.03 1.16 -22.17
CA THR A 251 -17.14 0.70 -23.56
C THR A 251 -15.80 0.67 -24.30
N ASN A 252 -14.92 1.65 -24.06
CA ASN A 252 -13.61 1.72 -24.69
C ASN A 252 -12.67 0.64 -24.15
N GLU A 253 -12.66 0.39 -22.83
CA GLU A 253 -11.88 -0.67 -22.18
C GLU A 253 -12.36 -2.05 -22.62
N ARG A 254 -13.68 -2.27 -22.64
CA ARG A 254 -14.26 -3.50 -23.21
C ARG A 254 -13.80 -3.71 -24.65
N GLN A 255 -13.88 -2.68 -25.50
CA GLN A 255 -13.41 -2.77 -26.88
C GLN A 255 -11.90 -3.03 -26.97
N ALA A 256 -11.10 -2.43 -26.08
CA ALA A 256 -9.66 -2.68 -26.02
C ALA A 256 -9.37 -4.15 -25.67
N ALA A 257 -10.05 -4.71 -24.67
CA ALA A 257 -9.93 -6.13 -24.32
C ALA A 257 -10.36 -7.04 -25.48
N VAL A 258 -11.47 -6.74 -26.16
CA VAL A 258 -11.88 -7.45 -27.38
C VAL A 258 -10.82 -7.37 -28.48
N ARG A 259 -10.20 -6.21 -28.70
CA ARG A 259 -9.11 -6.04 -29.69
C ARG A 259 -7.86 -6.84 -29.30
N VAL A 260 -7.53 -6.90 -28.01
CA VAL A 260 -6.44 -7.75 -27.51
C VAL A 260 -6.77 -9.20 -27.84
N LEU A 261 -7.94 -9.72 -27.47
CA LEU A 261 -8.34 -11.09 -27.80
C LEU A 261 -8.34 -11.33 -29.32
N ALA A 262 -8.83 -10.39 -30.13
CA ALA A 262 -8.87 -10.53 -31.58
C ALA A 262 -7.47 -10.63 -32.22
N THR A 263 -6.47 -9.93 -31.68
CA THR A 263 -5.12 -9.84 -32.26
C THR A 263 -4.11 -10.79 -31.62
N LEU A 264 -4.37 -11.23 -30.39
CA LEU A 264 -3.50 -12.10 -29.62
C LEU A 264 -3.51 -13.52 -30.20
N HIS A 265 -2.38 -13.95 -30.75
CA HIS A 265 -2.20 -15.30 -31.27
C HIS A 265 -0.87 -15.86 -30.80
N TRP A 266 -0.86 -17.16 -30.46
CA TRP A 266 0.34 -17.92 -30.20
C TRP A 266 0.79 -18.65 -31.47
N ASN A 267 2.06 -18.45 -31.84
CA ASN A 267 2.66 -19.10 -33.01
C ASN A 267 4.00 -19.80 -32.71
N GLY A 268 4.50 -19.74 -31.47
CA GLY A 268 5.77 -20.33 -31.05
C GLY A 268 7.05 -19.78 -31.71
N LYS A 269 6.95 -18.77 -32.59
CA LYS A 269 8.06 -18.33 -33.47
C LYS A 269 8.66 -16.98 -33.10
N ALA A 270 7.97 -16.16 -32.31
CA ALA A 270 8.38 -14.80 -32.01
C ALA A 270 9.45 -14.72 -30.91
N ARG A 271 10.62 -14.14 -31.22
CA ARG A 271 11.81 -14.08 -30.36
C ARG A 271 11.63 -13.28 -29.04
N GLY A 272 10.58 -12.49 -28.90
CA GLY A 272 10.29 -11.70 -27.70
C GLY A 272 8.90 -11.93 -27.08
N PHE A 273 8.13 -12.88 -27.61
CA PHE A 273 6.78 -13.17 -27.14
C PHE A 273 6.76 -14.59 -26.60
N THR A 274 6.91 -14.72 -25.28
CA THR A 274 6.96 -16.00 -24.59
C THR A 274 5.55 -16.52 -24.29
N TRP A 275 5.46 -17.83 -24.01
CA TRP A 275 4.20 -18.46 -23.62
C TRP A 275 3.58 -17.79 -22.39
N ASN A 276 4.39 -17.49 -21.38
CA ASN A 276 3.93 -16.78 -20.18
C ASN A 276 3.34 -15.41 -20.53
N THR A 277 4.00 -14.63 -21.40
CA THR A 277 3.46 -13.33 -21.84
C THR A 277 2.15 -13.49 -22.62
N PHE A 278 2.00 -14.55 -23.42
CA PHE A 278 0.75 -14.87 -24.10
C PHE A 278 -0.38 -15.15 -23.11
N ILE A 279 -0.15 -16.06 -22.15
CA ILE A 279 -1.14 -16.42 -21.13
C ILE A 279 -1.49 -15.22 -20.26
N SER A 280 -0.51 -14.43 -19.81
CA SER A 280 -0.77 -13.22 -19.01
C SER A 280 -1.63 -12.21 -19.77
N ARG A 281 -1.40 -12.00 -21.07
CA ARG A 281 -2.24 -11.11 -21.89
C ARG A 281 -3.64 -11.67 -22.13
N LEU A 282 -3.76 -12.99 -22.27
CA LEU A 282 -5.05 -13.66 -22.46
C LEU A 282 -5.91 -13.56 -21.19
N ILE A 283 -5.34 -13.90 -20.03
CA ILE A 283 -6.00 -13.79 -18.72
C ILE A 283 -6.37 -12.32 -18.44
N GLY A 284 -5.44 -11.39 -18.66
CA GLY A 284 -5.68 -9.96 -18.48
C GLY A 284 -6.87 -9.48 -19.29
N ALA A 285 -6.97 -9.85 -20.56
CA ALA A 285 -8.09 -9.46 -21.41
C ALA A 285 -9.44 -10.06 -20.94
N PHE A 286 -9.47 -11.28 -20.40
CA PHE A 286 -10.70 -11.84 -19.81
C PHE A 286 -11.10 -11.13 -18.52
N ASN A 287 -10.14 -10.82 -17.65
CA ASN A 287 -10.40 -10.07 -16.42
C ASN A 287 -10.93 -8.67 -16.75
N ASP A 288 -10.38 -8.01 -17.77
CA ASP A 288 -10.87 -6.72 -18.24
C ASP A 288 -12.31 -6.81 -18.76
N LEU A 289 -12.67 -7.86 -19.50
CA LEU A 289 -14.07 -8.07 -19.95
C LEU A 289 -15.03 -8.29 -18.78
N GLU A 290 -14.62 -9.10 -17.80
CA GLU A 290 -15.42 -9.41 -16.61
C GLU A 290 -15.66 -8.16 -15.76
N LEU A 291 -14.62 -7.36 -15.51
CA LEU A 291 -14.70 -6.08 -14.80
C LEU A 291 -15.60 -5.06 -15.52
N ASN A 292 -15.75 -5.18 -16.84
CA ASN A 292 -16.62 -4.35 -17.67
C ASN A 292 -18.03 -4.95 -17.88
N GLY A 293 -18.41 -5.98 -17.11
CA GLY A 293 -19.75 -6.58 -17.13
C GLY A 293 -20.00 -7.55 -18.29
N ASP A 294 -18.94 -8.08 -18.92
CA ASP A 294 -19.00 -9.11 -19.97
C ASP A 294 -18.25 -10.38 -19.54
N PRO A 295 -18.68 -11.05 -18.45
CA PRO A 295 -18.04 -12.26 -17.97
C PRO A 295 -18.15 -13.38 -19.02
N ARG A 296 -17.05 -14.11 -19.21
CA ARG A 296 -17.00 -15.27 -20.09
C ARG A 296 -17.00 -16.55 -19.26
N SER A 297 -17.81 -17.53 -19.67
CA SER A 297 -17.75 -18.86 -19.07
C SER A 297 -16.38 -19.50 -19.33
N ASP A 298 -15.97 -20.40 -18.44
CA ASP A 298 -14.69 -21.09 -18.60
C ASP A 298 -14.62 -21.90 -19.90
N ALA A 299 -15.74 -22.50 -20.34
CA ALA A 299 -15.82 -23.15 -21.64
C ALA A 299 -15.52 -22.19 -22.80
N ASN A 300 -16.08 -20.98 -22.79
CA ASN A 300 -15.79 -19.96 -23.81
C ASN A 300 -14.32 -19.51 -23.75
N LYS A 301 -13.74 -19.39 -22.55
CA LYS A 301 -12.33 -19.05 -22.36
C LYS A 301 -11.41 -20.14 -22.94
N VAL A 302 -11.76 -21.42 -22.76
CA VAL A 302 -11.05 -22.56 -23.36
C VAL A 302 -11.17 -22.57 -24.88
N ASP A 303 -12.37 -22.36 -25.44
CA ASP A 303 -12.55 -22.30 -26.90
C ASP A 303 -11.67 -21.20 -27.53
N VAL A 304 -11.62 -20.01 -26.92
CA VAL A 304 -10.73 -18.92 -27.35
C VAL A 304 -9.25 -19.32 -27.21
N LEU A 305 -8.84 -19.96 -26.12
CA LEU A 305 -7.46 -20.45 -25.94
C LEU A 305 -7.06 -21.43 -27.07
N LEU A 306 -7.95 -22.36 -27.43
CA LEU A 306 -7.73 -23.31 -28.51
C LEU A 306 -7.65 -22.61 -29.88
N GLU A 307 -8.52 -21.62 -30.13
CA GLU A 307 -8.49 -20.80 -31.35
C GLU A 307 -7.18 -20.02 -31.48
N LYS A 308 -6.74 -19.36 -30.40
CA LYS A 308 -5.55 -18.49 -30.43
C LYS A 308 -4.24 -19.25 -30.47
N THR A 309 -4.25 -20.56 -30.26
CA THR A 309 -3.06 -21.43 -30.33
C THR A 309 -2.94 -22.23 -31.63
N VAL A 310 -3.88 -22.05 -32.58
CA VAL A 310 -3.89 -22.77 -33.87
C VAL A 310 -2.60 -22.59 -34.68
N GLY A 311 -1.94 -21.43 -34.54
CA GLY A 311 -0.74 -21.09 -35.29
C GLY A 311 0.50 -21.93 -34.95
N ASP A 312 0.49 -22.67 -33.84
CA ASP A 312 1.56 -23.57 -33.44
C ASP A 312 1.16 -25.03 -33.69
N SER A 313 1.77 -25.63 -34.71
CA SER A 313 1.51 -27.03 -35.08
C SER A 313 1.95 -28.02 -34.00
N SER A 314 2.92 -27.66 -33.15
CA SER A 314 3.39 -28.54 -32.06
C SER A 314 2.31 -28.79 -31.01
N LEU A 315 1.34 -27.86 -30.89
CA LEU A 315 0.23 -27.95 -29.93
C LEU A 315 -1.01 -28.64 -30.50
N SER A 316 -0.98 -29.13 -31.74
CA SER A 316 -2.15 -29.75 -32.37
C SER A 316 -2.70 -30.93 -31.57
N ASN A 317 -1.83 -31.84 -31.12
CA ASN A 317 -2.24 -33.01 -30.32
C ASN A 317 -2.85 -32.57 -28.98
N GLY A 318 -2.26 -31.56 -28.36
CA GLY A 318 -2.77 -31.05 -27.09
C GLY A 318 -4.14 -30.40 -27.21
N ARG A 319 -4.39 -29.66 -28.30
CA ARG A 319 -5.70 -29.09 -28.60
C ARG A 319 -6.77 -30.17 -28.81
N SER A 320 -6.45 -31.22 -29.57
CA SER A 320 -7.37 -32.35 -29.76
C SER A 320 -7.72 -33.06 -28.46
N HIS A 321 -6.74 -33.20 -27.55
CA HIS A 321 -6.97 -33.79 -26.22
C HIS A 321 -7.94 -32.93 -25.40
N ILE A 322 -7.70 -31.63 -25.27
CA ILE A 322 -8.60 -30.71 -24.55
C ILE A 322 -10.00 -30.70 -25.16
N THR A 323 -10.11 -30.79 -26.49
CA THR A 323 -11.40 -30.81 -27.18
C THR A 323 -12.22 -32.06 -26.86
N GLY A 324 -11.56 -33.21 -26.68
CA GLY A 324 -12.18 -34.49 -26.37
C GLY A 324 -12.41 -34.76 -24.87
N ASP A 325 -11.76 -34.00 -23.99
CA ASP A 325 -11.89 -34.12 -22.54
C ASP A 325 -12.89 -33.09 -21.99
N ALA A 326 -14.05 -33.57 -21.52
CA ALA A 326 -15.11 -32.72 -20.99
C ALA A 326 -14.66 -31.90 -19.77
N VAL A 327 -13.74 -32.41 -18.93
CA VAL A 327 -13.28 -31.73 -17.72
C VAL A 327 -12.37 -30.56 -18.09
N LEU A 328 -11.40 -30.78 -18.98
CA LEU A 328 -10.50 -29.73 -19.46
C LEU A 328 -11.25 -28.69 -20.29
N ARG A 329 -12.31 -29.08 -20.99
CA ARG A 329 -13.15 -28.16 -21.76
C ARG A 329 -13.93 -27.18 -20.88
N SER A 330 -14.27 -27.56 -19.65
CA SER A 330 -14.97 -26.68 -18.69
C SER A 330 -14.06 -26.01 -17.66
N ASN A 331 -12.74 -26.27 -17.71
CA ASN A 331 -11.78 -25.76 -16.72
C ASN A 331 -10.65 -25.00 -17.44
N PHE A 332 -10.75 -23.67 -17.43
CA PHE A 332 -9.79 -22.81 -18.12
C PHE A 332 -8.37 -22.94 -17.56
N GLN A 333 -8.21 -23.00 -16.24
CA GLN A 333 -6.89 -23.14 -15.62
C GLN A 333 -6.27 -24.50 -15.96
N GLY A 334 -7.05 -25.59 -15.90
CA GLY A 334 -6.58 -26.92 -16.27
C GLY A 334 -6.12 -27.02 -17.74
N ALA A 335 -6.83 -26.35 -18.64
CA ALA A 335 -6.44 -26.28 -20.06
C ALA A 335 -5.12 -25.50 -20.27
N ILE A 336 -4.91 -24.41 -19.53
CA ILE A 336 -3.65 -23.64 -19.55
C ILE A 336 -2.49 -24.52 -19.06
N ASP A 337 -2.65 -25.20 -17.93
CA ASP A 337 -1.58 -26.00 -17.31
C ASP A 337 -1.16 -27.16 -18.25
N TYR A 338 -2.14 -27.78 -18.90
CA TYR A 338 -1.90 -28.83 -19.89
C TYR A 338 -1.13 -28.31 -21.11
N LEU A 339 -1.57 -27.21 -21.74
CA LEU A 339 -0.87 -26.63 -22.89
C LEU A 339 0.52 -26.10 -22.52
N THR A 340 0.69 -25.57 -21.31
CA THR A 340 2.00 -25.12 -20.81
C THR A 340 2.99 -26.27 -20.77
N THR A 341 2.56 -27.44 -20.31
CA THR A 341 3.38 -28.66 -20.30
C THR A 341 3.78 -29.09 -21.72
N GLN A 342 2.86 -29.00 -22.68
CA GLN A 342 3.14 -29.30 -24.09
C GLN A 342 4.14 -28.32 -24.72
N VAL A 343 4.03 -27.01 -24.43
CA VAL A 343 4.97 -25.99 -24.92
C VAL A 343 6.38 -26.23 -24.37
N LEU A 344 6.51 -26.57 -23.09
CA LEU A 344 7.80 -26.88 -22.47
C LEU A 344 8.43 -28.14 -23.08
N ALA A 345 7.63 -29.18 -23.34
CA ALA A 345 8.08 -30.39 -24.03
C ALA A 345 8.58 -30.09 -25.45
N ALA A 346 7.84 -29.29 -26.22
CA ALA A 346 8.22 -28.89 -27.58
C ALA A 346 9.51 -28.04 -27.63
N GLY A 347 9.74 -27.20 -26.61
CA GLY A 347 10.98 -26.42 -26.47
C GLY A 347 12.23 -27.29 -26.26
N ASN A 348 12.09 -28.37 -25.48
CA ASN A 348 13.18 -29.32 -25.22
C ASN A 348 13.55 -30.13 -26.48
N ASP A 349 12.55 -30.55 -27.26
CA ASP A 349 12.76 -31.29 -28.51
C ASP A 349 13.51 -30.48 -29.58
N ASN A 350 13.24 -29.18 -29.69
CA ASN A 350 13.96 -28.29 -30.60
C ASN A 350 15.44 -28.10 -30.23
N THR A 351 15.74 -28.11 -28.92
CA THR A 351 17.11 -28.00 -28.41
C THR A 351 17.91 -29.29 -28.71
N GLN A 352 17.28 -30.46 -28.53
CA GLN A 352 17.90 -31.73 -28.92
C GLN A 352 18.13 -31.86 -30.43
N ARG A 353 17.20 -31.38 -31.27
CA ARG A 353 17.36 -31.42 -32.74
C ARG A 353 18.51 -30.53 -33.23
N ARG A 354 18.73 -29.36 -32.62
CA ARG A 354 19.89 -28.50 -32.92
C ARG A 354 21.23 -29.16 -32.55
N ASN A 355 21.28 -29.93 -31.46
CA ASN A 355 22.49 -30.66 -31.07
C ASN A 355 22.78 -31.90 -31.94
N ARG A 356 21.80 -32.42 -32.68
CA ARG A 356 21.97 -33.59 -33.57
C ARG A 356 22.44 -33.24 -34.98
N GLN A 357 22.54 -31.96 -35.34
CA GLN A 357 22.91 -31.51 -36.70
C GLN A 357 24.41 -31.17 -36.88
N LEU A 358 25.27 -31.49 -35.92
CA LEU A 358 26.73 -31.28 -35.98
C LEU A 358 27.51 -32.62 -35.98
N ALA A 359 27.18 -33.55 -36.87
CA ALA A 359 28.05 -34.71 -37.12
C ALA A 359 27.71 -35.40 -38.46
N ALA A 360 28.05 -34.77 -39.58
CA ALA A 360 28.25 -35.48 -40.85
C ALA A 360 28.89 -34.57 -41.91
N PHE A 361 30.21 -34.56 -42.01
CA PHE A 361 30.85 -34.63 -43.33
C PHE A 361 32.28 -35.19 -43.24
N THR A 362 32.45 -36.30 -43.94
CA THR A 362 33.66 -37.08 -44.17
C THR A 362 34.69 -36.31 -45.01
N ARG A 363 35.99 -36.48 -44.73
CA ARG A 363 37.06 -36.76 -45.73
C ARG A 363 38.43 -36.84 -45.07
N GLY A 364 39.14 -37.94 -45.35
CA GLY A 364 40.59 -37.98 -45.25
C GLY A 364 41.25 -37.20 -46.40
N GLY A 365 42.57 -37.10 -46.34
CA GLY A 365 43.42 -36.60 -47.42
C GLY A 365 44.22 -35.37 -47.02
N GLY A 366 45.54 -35.51 -46.99
CA GLY A 366 46.50 -34.50 -46.54
C GLY A 366 46.62 -33.25 -47.41
N GLY A 367 47.39 -32.29 -46.91
CA GLY A 367 47.75 -31.09 -47.65
C GLY A 367 48.63 -30.13 -46.83
N ARG A 368 49.90 -30.06 -47.20
CA ARG A 368 50.90 -29.04 -46.82
C ARG A 368 50.60 -27.69 -47.51
N GLY A 369 51.14 -26.61 -46.94
CA GLY A 369 51.20 -25.25 -47.51
C GLY A 369 50.20 -24.32 -46.82
N GLY A 370 50.49 -23.09 -46.41
CA GLY A 370 51.52 -22.09 -46.71
C GLY A 370 51.06 -20.84 -45.93
N ASP A 371 51.92 -20.23 -45.14
CA ASP A 371 52.70 -19.05 -45.53
C ASP A 371 51.86 -17.75 -45.64
N GLY A 372 52.25 -16.76 -44.83
CA GLY A 372 52.25 -15.36 -45.25
C GLY A 372 51.05 -14.45 -44.91
N ARG A 373 51.37 -13.46 -44.06
CA ARG A 373 51.10 -12.01 -44.24
C ARG A 373 49.65 -11.51 -44.06
N SER A 374 49.38 -10.79 -42.97
CA SER A 374 49.59 -9.34 -42.81
C SER A 374 48.47 -8.47 -43.39
N GLY A 375 47.85 -7.70 -42.49
CA GLY A 375 47.57 -6.29 -42.74
C GLY A 375 46.13 -5.94 -43.08
N GLY A 376 45.47 -5.21 -42.17
CA GLY A 376 44.18 -4.58 -42.47
C GLY A 376 43.55 -3.90 -41.27
N ARG A 377 44.06 -2.72 -40.89
CA ARG A 377 43.40 -1.81 -39.94
C ARG A 377 42.09 -1.30 -40.55
N GLY A 378 40.97 -1.53 -39.87
CA GLY A 378 39.70 -0.85 -40.10
C GLY A 378 39.10 -0.39 -38.77
N ARG A 379 39.00 0.93 -38.59
CA ARG A 379 38.46 1.60 -37.41
C ARG A 379 36.93 1.63 -37.47
N GLY A 380 36.30 1.33 -36.32
CA GLY A 380 35.12 2.03 -35.80
C GLY A 380 33.75 1.67 -36.35
N ASN A 381 32.93 0.99 -35.54
CA ASN A 381 31.69 1.58 -35.01
C ASN A 381 31.02 0.71 -33.93
N GLY A 382 30.84 1.31 -32.74
CA GLY A 382 29.71 1.11 -31.83
C GLY A 382 29.33 -0.32 -31.43
N ALA A 383 30.18 -1.03 -30.68
CA ALA A 383 29.73 -2.19 -29.92
C ALA A 383 29.16 -1.73 -28.56
N THR A 384 27.83 -1.61 -28.49
CA THR A 384 27.11 -1.62 -27.21
C THR A 384 27.48 -2.88 -26.44
N ASN A 385 27.95 -2.68 -25.22
CA ASN A 385 28.34 -3.71 -24.27
C ASN A 385 27.11 -4.53 -23.87
N ARG A 386 26.73 -5.54 -24.67
CA ARG A 386 25.85 -6.62 -24.23
C ARG A 386 26.71 -7.63 -23.52
N LEU A 387 26.77 -7.50 -22.20
CA LEU A 387 27.20 -8.58 -21.32
C LEU A 387 26.35 -9.82 -21.63
N GLN A 388 27.03 -10.93 -21.93
CA GLN A 388 26.43 -12.26 -22.02
C GLN A 388 25.88 -12.64 -20.64
N SER A 389 24.56 -12.61 -20.44
CA SER A 389 23.92 -13.27 -19.31
C SER A 389 23.43 -14.65 -19.76
N ASN A 390 24.34 -15.63 -19.73
CA ASN A 390 23.99 -17.05 -19.86
C ASN A 390 23.98 -17.75 -18.49
N VAL A 391 23.70 -17.01 -17.41
CA VAL A 391 23.47 -17.60 -16.09
C VAL A 391 21.96 -17.76 -15.93
N PRO A 392 21.42 -18.97 -15.80
CA PRO A 392 20.00 -19.17 -15.54
C PRO A 392 19.60 -18.47 -14.24
N ASP A 393 18.45 -17.79 -14.25
CA ASP A 393 17.88 -17.12 -13.08
C ASP A 393 17.74 -18.15 -11.94
N ARG A 394 18.58 -18.00 -10.91
CA ARG A 394 18.49 -18.81 -9.69
C ARG A 394 17.59 -18.06 -8.71
N PHE A 395 16.58 -18.73 -8.20
CA PHE A 395 15.68 -18.19 -7.19
C PHE A 395 16.00 -18.81 -5.83
N SER A 396 15.78 -18.04 -4.76
CA SER A 396 15.80 -18.57 -3.40
C SER A 396 14.65 -19.56 -3.21
N ARG A 397 14.69 -20.35 -2.14
CA ARG A 397 13.57 -21.21 -1.74
C ARG A 397 12.25 -20.45 -1.61
N ASN A 398 12.33 -19.17 -1.28
CA ASN A 398 11.18 -18.28 -1.09
C ASN A 398 10.80 -17.52 -2.37
N GLY A 399 11.33 -17.91 -3.53
CA GLY A 399 10.97 -17.34 -4.83
C GLY A 399 11.61 -15.99 -5.15
N ILE A 400 12.61 -15.56 -4.37
CA ILE A 400 13.31 -14.28 -4.59
C ILE A 400 14.48 -14.52 -5.54
N LEU A 401 14.55 -13.73 -6.62
CA LEU A 401 15.66 -13.83 -7.58
C LEU A 401 17.01 -13.58 -6.88
N LEU A 402 17.93 -14.53 -6.96
CA LEU A 402 19.32 -14.40 -6.54
C LEU A 402 20.12 -13.72 -7.63
N ASN A 403 20.50 -12.48 -7.39
CA ASN A 403 21.28 -11.64 -8.27
C ASN A 403 22.36 -10.89 -7.49
N ASP A 404 23.11 -10.05 -8.19
CA ASP A 404 24.18 -9.24 -7.63
C ASP A 404 23.69 -7.87 -7.07
N GLY A 405 22.38 -7.63 -7.08
CA GLY A 405 21.71 -6.42 -6.63
C GLY A 405 21.69 -6.23 -5.11
N GLY A 406 21.18 -5.08 -4.66
CA GLY A 406 21.08 -4.73 -3.24
C GLY A 406 19.78 -5.24 -2.63
N TYR A 407 19.86 -6.15 -1.66
CA TYR A 407 18.72 -6.59 -0.85
C TYR A 407 18.63 -5.79 0.44
N SER A 408 17.44 -5.63 1.00
CA SER A 408 17.28 -5.06 2.35
C SER A 408 17.98 -5.94 3.38
N ASN A 409 18.42 -5.35 4.50
CA ASN A 409 19.06 -6.12 5.58
C ASN A 409 18.16 -7.24 6.11
N GLN A 410 16.85 -7.02 6.10
CA GLN A 410 15.86 -8.00 6.53
C GLN A 410 15.84 -9.22 5.59
N ILE A 411 15.63 -9.00 4.28
CA ILE A 411 15.64 -10.06 3.27
C ILE A 411 16.99 -10.80 3.26
N TRP A 412 18.10 -10.06 3.36
CA TRP A 412 19.45 -10.62 3.34
C TRP A 412 19.75 -11.52 4.55
N ARG A 413 19.24 -11.17 5.75
CA ARG A 413 19.56 -11.89 6.99
C ARG A 413 18.55 -12.98 7.33
N GLU A 414 17.26 -12.69 7.17
CA GLU A 414 16.15 -13.50 7.66
C GLU A 414 15.58 -14.44 6.59
N GLU A 415 15.59 -14.02 5.32
CA GLU A 415 14.95 -14.78 4.24
C GLU A 415 15.93 -15.59 3.39
N PHE A 416 17.21 -15.19 3.33
CA PHE A 416 18.24 -15.92 2.60
C PHE A 416 19.02 -16.86 3.52
N THR A 417 19.15 -18.11 3.07
CA THR A 417 20.06 -19.08 3.66
C THR A 417 21.52 -18.68 3.44
N GLN A 418 22.43 -19.29 4.20
CA GLN A 418 23.87 -19.03 4.05
C GLN A 418 24.38 -19.38 2.63
N GLU A 419 23.82 -20.42 2.01
CA GLU A 419 24.19 -20.85 0.65
C GLU A 419 23.71 -19.84 -0.41
N GLU A 420 22.48 -19.35 -0.31
CA GLU A 420 21.92 -18.33 -1.22
C GLU A 420 22.68 -17.00 -1.10
N ARG A 421 23.05 -16.60 0.12
CA ARG A 421 23.94 -15.45 0.34
C ARG A 421 25.31 -15.66 -0.32
N ASN A 422 25.88 -16.85 -0.24
CA ASN A 422 27.16 -17.16 -0.87
C ASN A 422 27.07 -17.05 -2.39
N VAL A 423 25.97 -17.51 -3.01
CA VAL A 423 25.72 -17.35 -4.45
C VAL A 423 25.66 -15.87 -4.85
N CYS A 424 24.92 -15.03 -4.12
CA CYS A 424 24.87 -13.59 -4.37
C CYS A 424 26.24 -12.92 -4.19
N LEU A 425 27.02 -13.32 -3.18
CA LEU A 425 28.38 -12.81 -2.94
C LEU A 425 29.36 -13.24 -4.03
N GLU A 426 29.24 -14.46 -4.54
CA GLU A 426 30.04 -14.98 -5.65
C GLU A 426 29.74 -14.20 -6.94
N MET A 427 28.46 -13.95 -7.24
CA MET A 427 28.05 -13.11 -8.37
C MET A 427 28.63 -11.69 -8.25
N ARG A 428 28.64 -11.09 -7.05
CA ARG A 428 29.26 -9.79 -6.78
C ARG A 428 30.79 -9.81 -6.95
N ARG A 429 31.46 -10.90 -6.54
CA ARG A 429 32.91 -11.09 -6.74
C ARG A 429 33.26 -11.25 -8.21
N ASN A 430 32.50 -12.06 -8.96
CA ASN A 430 32.71 -12.25 -10.40
C ASN A 430 32.50 -10.96 -11.20
N ARG A 431 31.53 -10.12 -10.81
CA ARG A 431 31.36 -8.78 -11.39
C ARG A 431 32.54 -7.86 -11.11
N ARG A 432 33.14 -7.91 -9.91
CA ARG A 432 34.34 -7.13 -9.57
C ARG A 432 35.58 -7.62 -10.34
N ASN A 433 35.70 -8.90 -10.63
CA ASN A 433 36.82 -9.45 -11.41
C ASN A 433 36.65 -9.32 -12.93
N GLY A 434 35.42 -9.14 -13.45
CA GLY A 434 35.13 -9.05 -14.89
C GLY A 434 35.35 -7.68 -15.54
N GLY A 435 35.66 -6.63 -14.76
CA GLY A 435 35.89 -5.27 -15.27
C GLY A 435 37.36 -4.87 -15.23
N GLY A 436 38.21 -5.39 -16.12
CA GLY A 436 39.61 -4.95 -16.16
C GLY A 436 40.54 -5.68 -17.12
N ARG A 437 40.42 -5.46 -18.43
CA ARG A 437 41.54 -5.62 -19.38
C ARG A 437 41.53 -4.48 -20.40
N GLY A 438 42.10 -3.35 -19.97
CA GLY A 438 42.48 -2.23 -20.81
C GLY A 438 43.91 -1.82 -20.51
N GLY A 439 44.86 -2.75 -20.63
CA GLY A 439 46.28 -2.47 -20.51
C GLY A 439 46.80 -1.79 -21.77
N ARG A 440 47.23 -0.54 -21.66
CA ARG A 440 48.29 0.04 -22.50
C ARG A 440 49.33 0.65 -21.57
N GLY A 441 50.42 -0.08 -21.38
CA GLY A 441 51.67 0.49 -20.90
C GLY A 441 52.42 1.15 -22.07
N ARG A 442 52.96 2.35 -21.78
CA ARG A 442 54.27 2.86 -22.23
C ARG A 442 54.47 4.18 -21.48
N GLU A 443 55.29 4.14 -20.44
CA GLU A 443 56.71 4.57 -20.47
C GLU A 443 56.86 6.09 -20.59
N GLY A 444 57.46 6.68 -19.54
CA GLY A 444 58.38 7.80 -19.73
C GLY A 444 58.07 9.09 -18.97
N ARG A 445 58.83 9.27 -17.88
CA ARG A 445 59.37 10.53 -17.31
C ARG A 445 58.53 11.37 -16.33
N GLU A 446 59.15 11.47 -15.13
CA GLU A 446 59.42 12.68 -14.33
C GLU A 446 58.20 13.47 -13.84
N GLY A 447 57.99 13.77 -12.56
CA GLY A 447 58.83 13.82 -11.37
C GLY A 447 58.15 14.79 -10.39
N HIS A 448 58.40 14.61 -9.08
CA HIS A 448 57.98 15.46 -7.96
C HIS A 448 56.47 15.49 -7.64
N GLY A 449 55.99 15.34 -6.41
CA GLY A 449 56.61 15.34 -5.10
C GLY A 449 55.62 15.95 -4.10
N ARG A 450 55.50 15.31 -2.92
CA ARG A 450 54.83 15.79 -1.69
C ARG A 450 53.29 15.80 -1.73
N GLY A 451 52.56 15.29 -0.74
CA GLY A 451 52.93 14.68 0.53
C GLY A 451 51.72 14.14 1.28
N ARG A 452 52.01 13.22 2.21
CA ARG A 452 51.40 12.90 3.53
C ARG A 452 49.87 13.12 3.68
N GLY A 453 49.09 12.19 4.19
CA GLY A 453 49.37 11.14 5.18
C GLY A 453 48.20 11.10 6.16
N ILE A 454 47.67 9.90 6.36
CA ILE A 454 46.48 9.54 7.13
C ILE A 454 46.73 9.63 8.65
N SER A 455 45.65 9.83 9.43
CA SER A 455 45.34 9.30 10.79
C SER A 455 44.91 10.41 11.75
N ALA A 456 43.65 10.49 12.17
CA ALA A 456 42.97 9.71 13.23
C ALA A 456 43.16 10.30 14.63
N VAL A 457 42.18 10.01 15.50
CA VAL A 457 42.08 10.33 16.95
C VAL A 457 41.53 11.73 17.24
N HIS A 458 40.69 12.01 18.24
CA HIS A 458 39.64 11.32 19.00
C HIS A 458 39.06 12.45 19.89
N ASN A 459 37.82 12.32 20.34
CA ASN A 459 37.13 13.29 21.19
C ASN A 459 37.85 13.50 22.54
N GLY A 460 37.85 14.74 23.03
CA GLY A 460 38.23 15.09 24.39
C GLY A 460 37.68 16.46 24.78
N ARG A 461 36.68 16.45 25.66
CA ARG A 461 36.10 17.59 26.40
C ARG A 461 37.15 18.41 27.14
N ALA A 462 36.94 19.72 27.25
CA ALA A 462 37.15 20.48 28.49
C ALA A 462 36.30 21.76 28.45
N ASP A 463 35.60 21.98 29.55
CA ASP A 463 34.72 23.10 29.85
C ASP A 463 35.51 24.35 30.33
N GLN A 464 34.75 25.45 30.51
CA GLN A 464 35.03 26.64 31.35
C GLN A 464 36.04 27.64 30.76
N GLU A 465 35.91 28.96 30.87
CA GLU A 465 35.08 29.83 31.72
C GLU A 465 35.17 31.27 31.17
N GLU A 466 34.19 32.12 31.54
CA GLU A 466 34.33 33.57 31.79
C GLU A 466 34.76 34.53 30.65
N THR A 467 34.36 35.79 30.54
CA THR A 467 33.35 36.70 31.09
C THR A 467 33.54 38.03 30.34
N LYS A 468 32.46 38.82 30.21
CA LYS A 468 32.45 40.31 30.17
C LYS A 468 33.12 40.98 28.96
N GLU A 469 32.77 42.17 28.49
CA GLU A 469 31.89 43.27 28.90
C GLU A 469 31.78 44.18 27.64
N GLU A 470 30.66 44.88 27.48
CA GLU A 470 30.53 46.30 27.06
C GLU A 470 31.24 46.82 25.78
N ASN A 471 30.76 47.79 25.00
CA ASN A 471 29.66 48.74 25.07
C ASN A 471 29.61 49.50 23.71
N ASN A 472 28.49 50.20 23.48
CA ASN A 472 28.32 51.41 22.64
C ASN A 472 28.37 51.25 21.10
N ASN A 473 27.59 51.98 20.28
CA ASN A 473 26.79 53.17 20.52
C ASN A 473 25.75 53.34 19.39
N ASP A 474 24.54 53.75 19.78
CA ASP A 474 23.67 54.77 19.19
C ASP A 474 23.77 55.13 17.69
N GLY A 475 22.61 55.01 17.04
CA GLY A 475 21.74 56.20 16.96
C GLY A 475 21.33 56.71 15.58
N ARG A 476 20.00 56.93 15.47
CA ARG A 476 19.23 57.81 14.56
C ARG A 476 18.87 57.22 13.18
N GLY A 477 17.62 57.18 12.72
CA GLY A 477 16.37 57.76 13.22
C GLY A 477 15.58 58.44 12.08
N ALA A 478 14.29 58.07 11.97
CA ALA A 478 13.19 58.74 11.23
C ALA A 478 13.21 58.68 9.68
N GLY A 479 12.11 58.53 8.96
CA GLY A 479 10.68 58.45 9.33
C GLY A 479 9.77 58.78 8.13
N ALA A 480 8.51 58.35 8.21
CA ALA A 480 7.31 58.73 7.42
C ALA A 480 7.23 58.29 5.94
N GLY A 481 6.07 57.91 5.38
CA GLY A 481 4.69 58.06 5.85
C GLY A 481 3.66 57.35 4.96
N MET A 482 2.46 57.26 5.53
CA MET A 482 1.23 56.61 5.03
C MET A 482 0.63 57.23 3.76
N SER A 483 -0.12 56.41 3.00
CA SER A 483 -1.45 56.82 2.51
C SER A 483 -2.33 55.63 2.09
N ARG A 484 -3.41 55.40 2.84
CA ARG A 484 -4.58 54.62 2.45
C ARG A 484 -5.61 55.59 1.85
N ARG A 485 -6.14 55.27 0.66
CA ARG A 485 -7.34 55.92 0.08
C ARG A 485 -8.46 54.87 -0.01
N ARG A 486 -9.49 55.03 0.81
CA ARG A 486 -10.84 54.46 0.59
C ARG A 486 -11.73 55.59 0.06
N ARG A 487 -12.55 55.31 -0.94
CA ARG A 487 -13.56 56.23 -1.49
C ARG A 487 -14.93 55.51 -1.44
N ASN A 488 -15.91 56.22 -0.89
CA ASN A 488 -17.33 55.90 -0.78
C ASN A 488 -18.05 55.89 -2.14
N THR A 489 -19.09 55.06 -2.23
CA THR A 489 -20.30 55.16 -3.07
C THR A 489 -21.44 54.61 -2.21
N ARG A 490 -22.27 55.44 -1.54
CA ARG A 490 -23.58 55.99 -1.97
C ARG A 490 -24.62 54.96 -2.45
N ASP A 491 -25.57 54.70 -1.57
CA ASP A 491 -27.05 54.79 -1.68
C ASP A 491 -27.72 54.42 -3.01
N ASN A 492 -28.70 53.51 -2.91
CA ASN A 492 -30.05 53.64 -3.50
C ASN A 492 -31.02 52.72 -2.74
N ASP A 493 -32.10 53.36 -2.24
CA ASP A 493 -33.43 52.91 -1.80
C ASP A 493 -33.63 51.72 -0.84
#